data_AF-A0A1E4AZG3-F1
#
_entry.id   AF-A0A1E4AZG3-F1
#
_cell.length_a   1.000
_cell.length_b   1.000
_cell.length_c   1.000
_cell.angle_alpha   90.00
_cell.angle_beta   90.00
_cell.angle_gamma   90.00
#
_symmetry.space_group_name_H-M   'P 1'
#
loop_
_entity.id
_entity.type
_entity.pdbx_description
1 polymer ?
#
loop_
_entity_poly.entity_id
_entity_poly.type
_entity_poly.pdbx_seq_one_letter_code
_entity_poly.pdbx_strand_id
1 'polypeptide(L)'
;MHRIPVFWLERTDLQRLWLRRYRSDCPAQVPTKGYCNAMAVKYDAIDGSLAFHGDVNGAGWEARPDGTSDHWASVHADDPLWPDRCERCGRAFHPTEDVKQLFAHPLYRGAPDGKLYTLYDAPVGAMWDAHRMTDAWRGPDGICLMVKTPGGDWLVDGQASNCTRPQEVSVPPPEGREGTGWYRFERSHYCWVRHGDPRQPATLHVDKNGNTCQAGAGSIVIGGWHGFLHHGHLTPC
;
A
#
# COMPACT_ATOMS: atom_id res chain seq x y z
N MET A 1 -16.66 9.13 -22.57
CA MET A 1 -15.96 8.39 -21.50
C MET A 1 -15.07 9.35 -20.73
N HIS A 2 -15.12 9.35 -19.40
CA HIS A 2 -14.34 10.28 -18.59
C HIS A 2 -12.90 9.77 -18.46
N ARG A 3 -11.94 10.56 -18.95
CA ARG A 3 -10.49 10.31 -18.75
C ARG A 3 -10.12 10.81 -17.37
N ILE A 4 -9.43 9.99 -16.58
CA ILE A 4 -9.01 10.36 -15.23
C ILE A 4 -7.53 10.75 -15.28
N PRO A 5 -7.15 12.00 -14.95
CA PRO A 5 -5.75 12.39 -14.92
C PRO A 5 -5.02 11.63 -13.81
N VAL A 6 -3.81 11.17 -14.12
CA VAL A 6 -2.92 10.61 -13.10
C VAL A 6 -2.02 11.67 -12.48
N PHE A 7 -1.58 11.44 -11.25
CA PHE A 7 -0.70 12.37 -10.54
C PHE A 7 0.22 11.63 -9.56
N TRP A 8 1.38 12.23 -9.29
CA TRP A 8 2.40 11.64 -8.43
C TRP A 8 2.14 11.92 -6.95
N LEU A 9 2.34 10.89 -6.13
CA LEU A 9 2.39 10.94 -4.68
C LEU A 9 3.85 10.89 -4.21
N GLU A 10 4.32 11.98 -3.63
CA GLU A 10 5.64 12.05 -3.03
C GLU A 10 5.59 11.49 -1.60
N ARG A 11 6.48 10.54 -1.29
CA ARG A 11 6.59 10.02 0.07
C ARG A 11 7.11 11.12 0.99
N THR A 12 6.47 11.25 2.15
CA THR A 12 6.93 12.17 3.19
C THR A 12 7.54 11.40 4.36
N ASP A 13 8.15 12.14 5.29
CA ASP A 13 8.55 11.63 6.60
C ASP A 13 7.39 11.61 7.60
N LEU A 14 6.15 11.90 7.18
CA LEU A 14 4.98 11.92 8.05
C LEU A 14 4.23 10.59 8.01
N GLN A 15 3.50 10.31 9.09
CA GLN A 15 2.58 9.18 9.22
C GLN A 15 1.26 9.63 9.87
N ARG A 16 0.17 8.94 9.57
CA ARG A 16 -1.08 9.04 10.34
C ARG A 16 -1.15 7.88 11.33
N LEU A 17 -1.66 8.13 12.53
CA LEU A 17 -1.80 7.12 13.58
C LEU A 17 -3.27 6.86 13.91
N TRP A 18 -3.66 5.59 14.02
CA TRP A 18 -4.99 5.16 14.43
C TRP A 18 -4.92 4.17 15.59
N LEU A 19 -5.84 4.34 16.52
CA LEU A 19 -6.10 3.44 17.62
C LEU A 19 -7.27 2.54 17.24
N ARG A 20 -7.04 1.24 17.19
CA ARG A 20 -8.10 0.25 16.94
C ARG A 20 -8.39 -0.56 18.18
N ARG A 21 -9.67 -0.75 18.48
CA ARG A 21 -10.13 -1.81 19.38
C ARG A 21 -10.90 -2.87 18.62
N TYR A 22 -10.62 -4.15 18.90
CA TYR A 22 -11.37 -5.23 18.29
C TYR A 22 -11.51 -6.50 19.15
N ARG A 23 -12.55 -7.29 18.87
CA ARG A 23 -12.81 -8.64 19.40
C ARG A 23 -13.59 -9.48 18.38
N SER A 24 -13.53 -10.81 18.44
CA SER A 24 -13.95 -11.72 17.36
C SER A 24 -15.40 -12.25 17.41
N ASP A 25 -16.27 -11.64 18.22
CA ASP A 25 -17.64 -12.10 18.54
C ASP A 25 -18.71 -11.00 18.31
N CYS A 26 -18.70 -10.34 17.15
CA CYS A 26 -19.67 -9.29 16.84
C CYS A 26 -21.09 -9.83 16.61
N PRO A 27 -22.10 -9.40 17.39
CA PRO A 27 -23.47 -9.84 17.19
C PRO A 27 -24.12 -9.26 15.92
N ALA A 28 -23.61 -8.14 15.39
CA ALA A 28 -24.18 -7.48 14.21
C ALA A 28 -23.75 -8.11 12.87
N GLN A 29 -23.04 -9.23 12.87
CA GLN A 29 -22.58 -9.89 11.64
C GLN A 29 -23.20 -11.26 11.38
N VAL A 30 -24.19 -11.71 12.16
CA VAL A 30 -24.88 -12.99 11.92
C VAL A 30 -25.46 -13.03 10.49
N PRO A 31 -25.19 -14.07 9.68
CA PRO A 31 -24.59 -15.37 10.02
C PRO A 31 -23.06 -15.48 9.88
N THR A 32 -22.37 -14.43 9.43
CA THR A 32 -20.90 -14.42 9.30
C THR A 32 -20.21 -14.14 10.63
N LYS A 33 -19.13 -14.88 10.95
CA LYS A 33 -18.26 -14.52 12.07
C LYS A 33 -17.64 -13.16 11.78
N GLY A 34 -17.89 -12.21 12.67
CA GLY A 34 -17.50 -10.81 12.49
C GLY A 34 -16.79 -10.25 13.69
N TYR A 35 -15.93 -9.26 13.46
CA TYR A 35 -15.26 -8.55 14.54
C TYR A 35 -16.11 -7.36 15.03
N CYS A 36 -16.21 -7.19 16.34
CA CYS A 36 -16.52 -5.88 16.89
C CYS A 36 -15.26 -5.05 16.64
N ASN A 37 -15.44 -3.87 16.06
CA ASN A 37 -14.33 -3.04 15.59
C ASN A 37 -14.69 -1.57 15.77
N ALA A 38 -13.73 -0.79 16.20
CA ALA A 38 -13.75 0.66 16.05
C ALA A 38 -12.34 1.19 15.94
N MET A 39 -12.20 2.31 15.23
CA MET A 39 -10.94 3.00 15.01
C MET A 39 -11.10 4.49 15.34
N ALA A 40 -10.11 5.07 16.01
CA ALA A 40 -10.02 6.50 16.23
C ALA A 40 -8.68 7.01 15.68
N VAL A 41 -8.70 8.17 15.04
CA VAL A 41 -7.46 8.86 14.65
C VAL A 41 -6.82 9.43 15.92
N LYS A 42 -5.55 9.09 16.16
CA LYS A 42 -4.76 9.68 17.25
C LYS A 42 -4.04 10.95 16.78
N TYR A 43 -3.39 10.85 15.62
CA TYR A 43 -2.71 11.97 14.98
C TYR A 43 -2.96 11.90 13.47
N ASP A 44 -3.44 12.99 12.89
CA ASP A 44 -3.66 13.10 11.44
C ASP A 44 -2.35 13.18 10.64
N ALA A 45 -1.30 13.72 11.27
CA ALA A 45 0.07 13.75 10.77
C ALA A 45 1.05 13.89 11.94
N ILE A 46 2.03 12.99 12.03
CA ILE A 46 3.15 13.02 12.98
C ILE A 46 4.43 12.62 12.24
N ASP A 47 5.58 13.09 12.71
CA ASP A 47 6.89 12.63 12.22
C ASP A 47 7.00 11.10 12.37
N GLY A 48 7.31 10.44 11.27
CA GLY A 48 7.39 8.99 11.14
C GLY A 48 8.60 8.38 11.83
N SER A 49 9.62 9.18 12.18
CA SER A 49 10.68 8.75 13.10
C SER A 49 10.15 8.52 14.52
N LEU A 50 8.97 9.05 14.85
CA LEU A 50 8.30 8.91 16.14
C LEU A 50 7.25 7.80 16.17
N ALA A 51 6.98 7.12 15.04
CA ALA A 51 5.87 6.18 14.87
C ALA A 51 6.33 4.80 14.36
N PHE A 52 5.98 3.74 15.12
CA PHE A 52 6.15 2.34 14.72
C PHE A 52 4.79 1.61 14.73
N HIS A 53 4.61 0.67 13.81
CA HIS A 53 3.48 -0.25 13.80
C HIS A 53 3.62 -1.30 14.92
N GLY A 54 2.54 -1.57 15.66
CA GLY A 54 2.50 -2.80 16.46
C GLY A 54 1.26 -3.05 17.31
N ASP A 55 1.10 -4.31 17.72
CA ASP A 55 0.08 -4.72 18.68
C ASP A 55 0.51 -4.30 20.09
N VAL A 56 -0.34 -3.53 20.78
CA VAL A 56 -0.06 -3.01 22.12
C VAL A 56 -0.19 -4.09 23.20
N ASN A 57 -0.74 -5.25 22.83
CA ASN A 57 -1.07 -6.36 23.73
C ASN A 57 -0.07 -7.54 23.70
N GLY A 58 1.15 -7.35 23.19
CA GLY A 58 2.27 -8.25 23.53
C GLY A 58 2.60 -9.40 22.57
N ALA A 59 2.47 -9.22 21.26
CA ALA A 59 3.02 -10.18 20.29
C ALA A 59 4.06 -9.51 19.36
N GLY A 60 5.33 -9.67 19.74
CA GLY A 60 6.49 -9.65 18.84
C GLY A 60 7.04 -8.29 18.46
N TRP A 61 7.99 -7.76 19.23
CA TRP A 61 8.92 -6.74 18.73
C TRP A 61 10.33 -7.04 19.20
N GLU A 62 11.23 -7.26 18.26
CA GLU A 62 12.66 -7.25 18.50
C GLU A 62 13.05 -5.85 19.00
N ALA A 63 13.72 -5.80 20.15
CA ALA A 63 14.32 -4.60 20.69
C ALA A 63 15.29 -3.98 19.66
N ARG A 64 15.51 -2.66 19.73
CA ARG A 64 16.74 -2.11 19.16
C ARG A 64 17.94 -2.86 19.76
N PRO A 65 19.03 -3.07 19.00
CA PRO A 65 20.25 -3.70 19.52
C PRO A 65 20.86 -3.02 20.76
N ASP A 66 20.47 -1.76 21.04
CA ASP A 66 21.01 -0.92 22.11
C ASP A 66 20.16 -0.89 23.39
N GLY A 67 18.99 -1.55 23.43
CA GLY A 67 18.22 -1.77 24.66
C GLY A 67 17.56 -0.53 25.29
N THR A 68 17.44 0.61 24.59
CA THR A 68 16.81 1.82 25.15
C THR A 68 15.35 2.00 24.72
N SER A 69 14.47 2.39 25.66
CA SER A 69 13.00 2.46 25.51
C SER A 69 12.42 3.87 25.32
N ASP A 70 13.23 4.93 25.30
CA ASP A 70 12.73 6.24 25.78
C ASP A 70 12.30 7.28 24.73
N HIS A 71 11.91 6.89 23.51
CA HIS A 71 11.39 7.84 22.51
C HIS A 71 10.15 7.41 21.73
N TRP A 72 9.30 6.53 22.27
CA TRP A 72 8.08 6.16 21.55
C TRP A 72 6.96 7.18 21.78
N ALA A 73 6.25 7.58 20.73
CA ALA A 73 4.94 8.22 20.88
C ALA A 73 4.04 7.21 21.58
N SER A 74 4.03 7.28 22.91
CA SER A 74 3.54 6.22 23.72
C SER A 74 2.05 6.23 23.82
N VAL A 75 1.37 5.52 22.92
CA VAL A 75 -0.06 5.27 23.12
C VAL A 75 -0.17 4.32 24.29
N HIS A 76 -0.33 4.90 25.47
CA HIS A 76 -0.59 4.18 26.70
C HIS A 76 -1.91 3.42 26.56
N ALA A 77 -2.00 2.26 27.23
CA ALA A 77 -3.25 1.51 27.28
C ALA A 77 -4.42 2.36 27.79
N ASP A 78 -4.14 3.38 28.60
CA ASP A 78 -5.15 4.27 29.19
C ASP A 78 -5.42 5.54 28.36
N ASP A 79 -4.92 5.62 27.12
CA ASP A 79 -5.20 6.74 26.23
C ASP A 79 -6.73 6.90 26.01
N PRO A 80 -7.32 8.05 26.34
CA PRO A 80 -8.77 8.23 26.26
C PRO A 80 -9.31 8.20 24.83
N LEU A 81 -8.43 8.23 23.81
CA LEU A 81 -8.82 8.10 22.41
C LEU A 81 -9.01 6.64 21.96
N TRP A 82 -8.69 5.64 22.80
CA TRP A 82 -9.08 4.27 22.51
C TRP A 82 -10.61 4.20 22.38
N PRO A 83 -11.16 3.76 21.23
CA PRO A 83 -12.61 3.67 21.05
C PRO A 83 -13.27 2.86 22.17
N ASP A 84 -14.34 3.35 22.76
CA ASP A 84 -15.03 2.65 23.86
C ASP A 84 -16.13 1.71 23.36
N ARG A 85 -16.59 1.88 22.11
CA ARG A 85 -17.71 1.14 21.50
C ARG A 85 -17.41 0.72 20.08
N CYS A 86 -17.95 -0.44 19.71
CA CYS A 86 -17.95 -0.92 18.33
C CYS A 86 -18.76 0.02 17.43
N GLU A 87 -18.18 0.46 16.31
CA GLU A 87 -18.83 1.36 15.33
C GLU A 87 -20.06 0.73 14.66
N ARG A 88 -20.14 -0.60 14.62
CA ARG A 88 -21.21 -1.31 13.92
C ARG A 88 -22.39 -1.66 14.83
N CYS A 89 -22.12 -2.19 16.03
CA CYS A 89 -23.16 -2.70 16.92
C CYS A 89 -23.36 -1.87 18.19
N GLY A 90 -22.52 -0.85 18.43
CA GLY A 90 -22.59 0.01 19.61
C GLY A 90 -22.18 -0.66 20.93
N ARG A 91 -21.85 -1.96 20.92
CA ARG A 91 -21.39 -2.71 22.09
C ARG A 91 -20.12 -2.07 22.65
N ALA A 92 -20.11 -1.86 23.97
CA ALA A 92 -18.93 -1.39 24.66
C ALA A 92 -17.81 -2.44 24.65
N PHE A 93 -16.58 -1.99 24.48
CA PHE A 93 -15.40 -2.84 24.58
C PHE A 93 -14.98 -3.02 26.04
N HIS A 94 -14.70 -4.26 26.45
CA HIS A 94 -14.23 -4.62 27.79
C HIS A 94 -12.86 -4.00 28.07
N PRO A 95 -12.63 -3.28 29.19
CA PRO A 95 -11.42 -2.48 29.41
C PRO A 95 -10.09 -3.21 29.22
N THR A 96 -10.02 -4.50 29.59
CA THR A 96 -8.79 -5.28 29.64
C THR A 96 -8.76 -6.51 28.72
N GLU A 97 -9.89 -6.95 28.18
CA GLU A 97 -9.97 -8.20 27.40
C GLU A 97 -9.90 -7.96 25.89
N ASP A 98 -10.41 -6.82 25.42
CA ASP A 98 -10.46 -6.57 23.99
C ASP A 98 -9.13 -6.01 23.47
N VAL A 99 -8.77 -6.42 22.26
CA VAL A 99 -7.46 -6.14 21.70
C VAL A 99 -7.32 -4.67 21.36
N LYS A 100 -6.20 -4.06 21.78
CA LYS A 100 -5.76 -2.71 21.40
C LYS A 100 -4.64 -2.83 20.39
N GLN A 101 -4.78 -2.13 19.27
CA GLN A 101 -3.84 -2.17 18.15
C GLN A 101 -3.56 -0.76 17.65
N LEU A 102 -2.28 -0.43 17.48
CA LEU A 102 -1.84 0.84 16.91
C LEU A 102 -1.49 0.63 15.43
N PHE A 103 -2.19 1.34 14.55
CA PHE A 103 -1.80 1.46 13.15
C PHE A 103 -1.04 2.74 12.94
N ALA A 104 0.08 2.64 12.23
CA ALA A 104 0.69 3.77 11.57
C ALA A 104 0.47 3.63 10.07
N HIS A 105 0.37 4.69 9.30
CA HIS A 105 0.45 4.57 7.85
C HIS A 105 1.25 5.76 7.32
N PRO A 106 2.24 5.53 6.43
CA PRO A 106 2.96 6.61 5.79
C PRO A 106 2.01 7.55 5.05
N LEU A 107 2.28 8.85 5.19
CA LEU A 107 1.61 9.89 4.45
C LEU A 107 2.43 10.28 3.23
N TYR A 108 1.71 10.51 2.14
CA TYR A 108 2.23 10.91 0.86
C TYR A 108 1.60 12.24 0.48
N ARG A 109 2.40 13.14 -0.05
CA ARG A 109 1.94 14.43 -0.55
C ARG A 109 1.54 14.27 -2.01
N GLY A 110 0.27 14.56 -2.31
CA GLY A 110 -0.22 14.57 -3.68
C GLY A 110 0.06 15.87 -4.39
N ALA A 111 0.49 15.78 -5.65
CA ALA A 111 0.40 16.89 -6.59
C ALA A 111 -0.96 16.86 -7.33
N PRO A 112 -1.58 17.98 -7.69
CA PRO A 112 -1.11 19.35 -7.51
C PRO A 112 -1.61 20.02 -6.21
N ASP A 113 -2.53 19.40 -5.46
CA ASP A 113 -3.22 20.06 -4.34
C ASP A 113 -2.42 20.10 -3.04
N GLY A 114 -1.29 19.40 -2.97
CA GLY A 114 -0.41 19.34 -1.81
C GLY A 114 -0.99 18.56 -0.62
N LYS A 115 -2.15 17.91 -0.78
CA LYS A 115 -2.82 17.19 0.30
C LYS A 115 -2.07 15.93 0.68
N LEU A 116 -2.23 15.53 1.94
CA LEU A 116 -1.63 14.31 2.48
C LEU A 116 -2.63 13.15 2.39
N TYR A 117 -2.16 12.06 1.81
CA TYR A 117 -2.91 10.81 1.65
C TYR A 117 -2.11 9.66 2.24
N THR A 118 -2.81 8.71 2.83
CA THR A 118 -2.34 7.34 2.92
C THR A 118 -2.51 6.68 1.56
N LEU A 119 -1.85 5.55 1.30
CA LEU A 119 -2.13 4.80 0.07
C LEU A 119 -3.54 4.17 0.05
N TYR A 120 -4.16 4.01 1.23
CA TYR A 120 -5.51 3.46 1.35
C TYR A 120 -6.58 4.46 0.89
N ASP A 121 -6.48 5.72 1.31
CA ASP A 121 -7.43 6.81 1.01
C ASP A 121 -7.02 7.70 -0.18
N ALA A 122 -5.86 7.43 -0.81
CA ALA A 122 -5.48 8.10 -2.05
C ALA A 122 -6.57 7.93 -3.13
N PRO A 123 -6.87 8.96 -3.94
CA PRO A 123 -7.93 8.87 -4.94
C PRO A 123 -7.44 8.15 -6.20
N VAL A 124 -8.40 7.74 -7.04
CA VAL A 124 -8.10 7.18 -8.37
C VAL A 124 -7.25 8.17 -9.16
N GLY A 125 -6.24 7.65 -9.86
CA GLY A 125 -5.23 8.43 -10.59
C GLY A 125 -3.94 8.64 -9.80
N ALA A 126 -3.94 8.40 -8.48
CA ALA A 126 -2.73 8.48 -7.67
C ALA A 126 -1.68 7.45 -8.13
N MET A 127 -0.41 7.88 -8.19
CA MET A 127 0.74 7.05 -8.54
C MET A 127 1.84 7.18 -7.50
N TRP A 128 2.55 6.09 -7.18
CA TRP A 128 3.64 6.12 -6.21
C TRP A 128 4.73 5.09 -6.53
N ASP A 129 5.88 5.29 -5.92
CA ASP A 129 6.95 4.29 -5.88
C ASP A 129 6.68 3.27 -4.77
N ALA A 130 6.38 2.03 -5.17
CA ALA A 130 6.29 0.88 -4.30
C ALA A 130 7.70 0.36 -3.95
N HIS A 131 8.56 1.21 -3.38
CA HIS A 131 9.99 0.95 -3.14
C HIS A 131 10.33 -0.40 -2.49
N ARG A 132 9.43 -0.95 -1.65
CA ARG A 132 9.59 -2.27 -1.02
C ARG A 132 9.53 -3.45 -2.01
N MET A 133 9.02 -3.19 -3.21
CA MET A 133 8.87 -4.16 -4.30
C MET A 133 9.93 -3.97 -5.39
N THR A 134 10.79 -2.94 -5.27
CA THR A 134 11.79 -2.55 -6.27
C THR A 134 12.88 -3.61 -6.52
N ASP A 135 13.07 -4.56 -5.60
CA ASP A 135 13.97 -5.69 -5.81
C ASP A 135 13.34 -6.78 -6.69
N ALA A 136 12.01 -6.93 -6.63
CA ALA A 136 11.26 -7.86 -7.46
C ALA A 136 10.90 -7.23 -8.82
N TRP A 137 10.38 -6.00 -8.79
CA TRP A 137 9.80 -5.33 -9.94
C TRP A 137 10.32 -3.90 -10.02
N ARG A 138 10.95 -3.55 -11.14
CA ARG A 138 11.61 -2.25 -11.30
C ARG A 138 11.54 -1.83 -12.77
N GLY A 139 11.14 -0.60 -13.01
CA GLY A 139 11.26 0.01 -14.33
C GLY A 139 12.66 0.59 -14.58
N PRO A 140 12.90 1.14 -15.78
CA PRO A 140 14.23 1.57 -16.22
C PRO A 140 14.84 2.74 -15.42
N ASP A 141 14.00 3.52 -14.74
CA ASP A 141 14.37 4.65 -13.89
C ASP A 141 14.57 4.27 -12.41
N GLY A 142 14.56 2.97 -12.09
CA GLY A 142 14.84 2.46 -10.76
C GLY A 142 13.67 2.43 -9.78
N ILE A 143 12.46 2.86 -10.17
CA ILE A 143 11.28 2.78 -9.30
C ILE A 143 10.39 1.59 -9.63
N CYS A 144 9.49 1.26 -8.69
CA CYS A 144 8.42 0.30 -8.86
C CYS A 144 7.08 1.03 -8.93
N LEU A 145 6.59 1.31 -10.15
CA LEU A 145 5.39 2.13 -10.33
C LEU A 145 4.11 1.38 -9.97
N MET A 146 3.33 1.97 -9.06
CA MET A 146 1.97 1.57 -8.71
C MET A 146 1.00 2.70 -9.06
N VAL A 147 -0.20 2.35 -9.54
CA VAL A 147 -1.25 3.31 -9.94
C VAL A 147 -2.59 2.87 -9.35
N LYS A 148 -3.31 3.77 -8.69
CA LYS A 148 -4.68 3.52 -8.21
C LYS A 148 -5.67 3.71 -9.35
N THR A 149 -6.25 2.62 -9.82
CA THR A 149 -7.27 2.60 -10.89
C THR A 149 -8.68 2.54 -10.29
N PRO A 150 -9.75 2.76 -11.09
CA PRO A 150 -11.12 2.55 -10.63
C PRO A 150 -11.41 1.14 -10.08
N GLY A 151 -10.64 0.13 -10.54
CA GLY A 151 -10.79 -1.26 -10.12
C GLY A 151 -9.83 -1.71 -9.00
N GLY A 152 -8.97 -0.81 -8.51
CA GLY A 152 -7.97 -1.12 -7.49
C GLY A 152 -6.54 -0.75 -7.90
N ASP A 153 -5.57 -1.18 -7.09
CA ASP A 153 -4.17 -0.80 -7.27
C ASP A 153 -3.50 -1.69 -8.33
N TRP A 154 -2.94 -1.06 -9.36
CA TRP A 154 -2.25 -1.73 -10.45
C TRP A 154 -0.74 -1.51 -10.37
N LEU A 155 -0.01 -2.62 -10.24
CA LEU A 155 1.44 -2.65 -10.33
C LEU A 155 1.87 -2.63 -11.80
N VAL A 156 2.12 -1.43 -12.33
CA VAL A 156 2.47 -1.19 -13.75
C VAL A 156 3.74 -1.95 -14.11
N ASP A 157 4.75 -1.83 -13.25
CA ASP A 157 6.03 -2.50 -13.43
C ASP A 157 5.96 -3.99 -13.07
N GLY A 158 4.77 -4.57 -12.81
CA GLY A 158 4.55 -5.94 -12.39
C GLY A 158 4.43 -6.94 -13.56
N GLN A 159 4.32 -8.22 -13.21
CA GLN A 159 3.97 -9.27 -14.16
C GLN A 159 2.45 -9.51 -14.10
N ALA A 160 1.81 -9.59 -15.27
CA ALA A 160 0.40 -9.96 -15.38
C ALA A 160 0.20 -11.43 -15.00
N SER A 161 -0.92 -11.76 -14.35
CA SER A 161 -1.26 -13.16 -14.01
C SER A 161 -1.44 -14.05 -15.24
N ASN A 162 -1.77 -13.47 -16.40
CA ASN A 162 -1.87 -14.15 -17.69
C ASN A 162 -0.66 -13.90 -18.59
N CYS A 163 0.51 -13.60 -18.02
CA CYS A 163 1.75 -13.44 -18.77
C CYS A 163 2.05 -14.67 -19.63
N THR A 164 2.33 -14.48 -20.92
CA THR A 164 2.65 -15.57 -21.85
C THR A 164 4.13 -15.95 -21.89
N ARG A 165 4.96 -15.27 -21.10
CA ARG A 165 6.41 -15.50 -20.97
C ARG A 165 6.82 -15.46 -19.49
N PRO A 166 6.15 -16.20 -18.58
CA PRO A 166 6.42 -16.10 -17.15
C PRO A 166 7.91 -16.35 -16.88
N GLN A 167 8.48 -15.62 -15.91
CA GLN A 167 9.89 -15.82 -15.56
C GLN A 167 9.97 -16.98 -14.58
N GLU A 168 10.84 -17.94 -14.90
CA GLU A 168 11.24 -18.94 -13.93
C GLU A 168 12.20 -18.31 -12.91
N VAL A 169 11.99 -18.65 -11.64
CA VAL A 169 12.77 -18.13 -10.52
C VAL A 169 14.18 -18.72 -10.60
N SER A 170 15.16 -17.98 -11.13
CA SER A 170 16.49 -18.56 -11.42
C SER A 170 17.67 -17.87 -10.74
N VAL A 171 17.49 -16.71 -10.09
CA VAL A 171 18.60 -16.04 -9.41
C VAL A 171 18.56 -16.39 -7.91
N PRO A 172 19.59 -17.05 -7.36
CA PRO A 172 19.76 -17.19 -5.92
C PRO A 172 19.71 -15.81 -5.25
N PRO A 173 19.28 -15.70 -3.98
CA PRO A 173 19.42 -14.47 -3.25
C PRO A 173 20.90 -14.02 -3.28
N PRO A 174 21.19 -12.71 -3.25
CA PRO A 174 22.56 -12.22 -3.09
C PRO A 174 23.24 -12.93 -1.91
N GLU A 175 24.56 -13.19 -2.01
CA GLU A 175 25.34 -13.78 -0.91
C GLU A 175 25.04 -13.06 0.43
N GLY A 176 24.74 -13.84 1.47
CA GLY A 176 24.35 -13.31 2.79
C GLY A 176 22.85 -13.02 2.97
N ARG A 177 21.98 -13.32 1.99
CA ARG A 177 20.50 -13.27 2.12
C ARG A 177 19.80 -14.62 1.94
N GLU A 178 20.51 -15.71 2.19
CA GLU A 178 19.97 -17.07 2.19
C GLU A 178 18.79 -17.20 3.18
N GLY A 179 17.73 -17.90 2.77
CA GLY A 179 16.55 -18.14 3.63
C GLY A 179 15.54 -16.99 3.76
N THR A 180 15.79 -15.84 3.13
CA THR A 180 14.90 -14.67 3.24
C THR A 180 13.72 -14.66 2.25
N GLY A 181 13.63 -15.63 1.33
CA GLY A 181 12.54 -15.74 0.36
C GLY A 181 12.53 -14.67 -0.74
N TRP A 182 13.55 -13.81 -0.81
CA TRP A 182 13.66 -12.74 -1.80
C TRP A 182 14.42 -13.21 -3.04
N TYR A 183 13.65 -13.55 -4.09
CA TYR A 183 14.20 -13.81 -5.41
C TYR A 183 14.26 -12.52 -6.22
N ARG A 184 15.40 -12.28 -6.88
CA ARG A 184 15.54 -11.19 -7.84
C ARG A 184 15.12 -11.69 -9.21
N PHE A 185 14.19 -10.99 -9.85
CA PHE A 185 13.73 -11.32 -11.20
C PHE A 185 14.50 -10.49 -12.22
N GLU A 186 15.48 -11.10 -12.89
CA GLU A 186 16.08 -10.50 -14.08
C GLU A 186 15.09 -10.57 -15.23
N ARG A 187 14.53 -9.40 -15.58
CA ARG A 187 13.43 -9.36 -16.54
C ARG A 187 13.88 -9.52 -17.98
N SER A 188 13.58 -10.68 -18.56
CA SER A 188 13.72 -10.93 -20.00
C SER A 188 12.67 -10.23 -20.87
N HIS A 189 11.60 -9.69 -20.28
CA HIS A 189 10.51 -8.95 -20.94
C HIS A 189 9.65 -8.19 -19.93
N TYR A 190 8.74 -7.35 -20.43
CA TYR A 190 7.72 -6.66 -19.63
C TYR A 190 6.29 -7.05 -20.06
N CYS A 191 5.36 -7.13 -19.10
CA CYS A 191 3.94 -7.26 -19.45
C CYS A 191 3.39 -5.95 -20.01
N TRP A 192 3.83 -4.82 -19.48
CA TRP A 192 3.55 -3.48 -20.00
C TRP A 192 4.85 -2.68 -20.00
N VAL A 193 5.06 -1.86 -21.02
CA VAL A 193 6.20 -0.93 -21.08
C VAL A 193 5.67 0.45 -20.79
N ARG A 194 6.24 1.10 -19.78
CA ARG A 194 5.98 2.51 -19.53
C ARG A 194 7.06 3.38 -20.15
N HIS A 195 6.63 4.54 -20.63
CA HIS A 195 7.44 5.58 -21.24
C HIS A 195 7.23 6.89 -20.48
N GLY A 196 8.22 7.78 -20.54
CA GLY A 196 8.20 9.04 -19.80
C GLY A 196 8.55 8.89 -18.32
N ASP A 197 8.47 10.00 -17.59
CA ASP A 197 8.73 10.07 -16.16
C ASP A 197 7.40 10.10 -15.39
N PRO A 198 7.10 9.11 -14.53
CA PRO A 198 5.89 9.10 -13.71
C PRO A 198 5.74 10.32 -12.78
N ARG A 199 6.85 10.99 -12.43
CA ARG A 199 6.83 12.24 -11.65
C ARG A 199 6.40 13.44 -12.49
N GLN A 200 6.36 13.29 -13.82
CA GLN A 200 5.81 14.24 -14.78
C GLN A 200 4.63 13.59 -15.51
N PRO A 201 3.44 13.49 -14.88
CA PRO A 201 2.37 12.59 -15.31
C PRO A 201 1.92 12.76 -16.76
N ALA A 202 1.99 13.97 -17.31
CA ALA A 202 1.65 14.24 -18.71
C ALA A 202 2.51 13.46 -19.73
N THR A 203 3.73 13.07 -19.34
CA THR A 203 4.64 12.29 -20.19
C THR A 203 4.42 10.78 -20.09
N LEU A 204 3.69 10.32 -19.06
CA LEU A 204 3.54 8.91 -18.77
C LEU A 204 2.62 8.24 -19.79
N HIS A 205 3.11 7.21 -20.44
CA HIS A 205 2.36 6.38 -21.37
C HIS A 205 2.73 4.91 -21.15
N VAL A 206 1.74 4.01 -21.14
CA VAL A 206 1.96 2.59 -20.92
C VAL A 206 1.35 1.80 -22.07
N ASP A 207 2.17 1.03 -22.79
CA ASP A 207 1.76 0.27 -23.96
C ASP A 207 2.54 -1.06 -24.11
N LYS A 208 2.53 -1.59 -25.34
CA LYS A 208 3.25 -2.80 -25.76
C LYS A 208 4.51 -2.54 -26.58
N ASN A 209 4.87 -1.28 -26.79
CA ASN A 209 6.01 -0.91 -27.60
C ASN A 209 7.33 -1.16 -26.84
N GLY A 210 7.93 -2.30 -27.12
CA GLY A 210 9.17 -2.77 -26.50
C GLY A 210 9.20 -4.29 -26.42
N ASN A 211 10.12 -4.83 -25.62
CA ASN A 211 10.21 -6.27 -25.41
C ASN A 211 9.11 -6.76 -24.46
N THR A 212 7.94 -7.09 -25.03
CA THR A 212 6.75 -7.47 -24.26
C THR A 212 6.30 -8.91 -24.49
N CYS A 213 5.46 -9.41 -23.57
CA CYS A 213 4.66 -10.61 -23.78
C CYS A 213 3.31 -10.25 -24.44
N GLN A 214 2.51 -11.26 -24.82
CA GLN A 214 1.23 -11.05 -25.52
C GLN A 214 0.04 -10.75 -24.59
N ALA A 215 0.26 -10.65 -23.27
CA ALA A 215 -0.82 -10.45 -22.31
C ALA A 215 -1.51 -9.08 -22.46
N GLY A 216 -2.84 -9.04 -22.60
CA GLY A 216 -3.64 -7.82 -22.37
C GLY A 216 -3.53 -6.69 -23.42
N ALA A 217 -2.79 -6.85 -24.52
CA ALA A 217 -2.70 -5.87 -25.62
C ALA A 217 -2.41 -4.39 -25.22
N GLY A 218 -1.82 -4.18 -24.04
CA GLY A 218 -1.57 -2.84 -23.49
C GLY A 218 -2.67 -2.30 -22.56
N SER A 219 -3.83 -2.96 -22.53
CA SER A 219 -4.89 -2.70 -21.57
C SER A 219 -4.64 -3.39 -20.21
N ILE A 220 -5.38 -2.94 -19.20
CA ILE A 220 -5.41 -3.51 -17.86
C ILE A 220 -6.85 -3.88 -17.49
N VAL A 221 -7.04 -5.04 -16.89
CA VAL A 221 -8.31 -5.50 -16.32
C VAL A 221 -8.09 -5.78 -14.83
N ILE A 222 -8.77 -5.03 -13.96
CA ILE A 222 -8.65 -5.18 -12.49
C ILE A 222 -9.98 -4.79 -11.84
N GLY A 223 -10.45 -5.57 -10.87
CA GLY A 223 -11.67 -5.26 -10.10
C GLY A 223 -12.93 -4.92 -10.92
N GLY A 224 -13.06 -5.51 -12.12
CA GLY A 224 -14.15 -5.23 -13.05
C GLY A 224 -13.99 -3.98 -13.92
N TRP A 225 -12.91 -3.20 -13.73
CA TRP A 225 -12.53 -2.09 -14.61
C TRP A 225 -11.60 -2.57 -15.73
N HIS A 226 -11.82 -2.09 -16.95
CA HIS A 226 -10.98 -2.34 -18.14
C HIS A 226 -10.60 -1.01 -18.79
N GLY A 227 -9.31 -0.78 -19.01
CA GLY A 227 -8.84 0.46 -19.62
C GLY A 227 -7.35 0.50 -19.93
N PHE A 228 -6.84 1.71 -20.16
CA PHE A 228 -5.46 2.02 -20.53
C PHE A 228 -4.90 3.16 -19.68
N LEU A 229 -3.57 3.25 -19.58
CA LEU A 229 -2.86 4.42 -19.05
C LEU A 229 -2.05 5.08 -20.18
N HIS A 230 -2.63 6.09 -20.81
CA HIS A 230 -2.02 6.77 -21.96
C HIS A 230 -1.94 8.28 -21.73
N HIS A 231 -0.75 8.84 -21.92
CA HIS A 231 -0.49 10.28 -21.90
C HIS A 231 -1.05 10.96 -20.64
N GLY A 232 -0.71 10.39 -19.48
CA GLY A 232 -1.11 10.90 -18.17
C GLY A 232 -2.58 10.68 -17.81
N HIS A 233 -3.29 9.78 -18.49
CA HIS A 233 -4.71 9.53 -18.20
C HIS A 233 -5.06 8.04 -18.17
N LEU A 234 -5.83 7.64 -17.16
CA LEU A 234 -6.58 6.39 -17.17
C LEU A 234 -7.83 6.58 -18.06
N THR A 235 -7.97 5.72 -19.08
CA THR A 235 -9.06 5.79 -20.05
C THR A 235 -9.75 4.43 -20.14
N PRO A 236 -11.06 4.31 -19.89
CA PRO A 236 -11.77 3.04 -20.03
C PRO A 236 -11.86 2.63 -21.51
N CYS A 237 -11.97 1.32 -21.75
CA CYS A 237 -12.22 0.73 -23.06
C CYS A 237 -13.66 0.96 -23.54
#